data_AF-A0A2Y9QEH4-F1
#
_entry.id   AF-A0A2Y9QEH4-F1
#
_cell.length_a   1.000
_cell.length_b   1.000
_cell.length_c   1.000
_cell.angle_alpha   90.00
_cell.angle_beta   90.00
_cell.angle_gamma   90.00
#
_symmetry.space_group_name_H-M   'P 1'
#
loop_
_entity.id
_entity.type
_entity.pdbx_description
1 polymer ?
#
loop_
_entity_poly.entity_id
_entity_poly.type
_entity_poly.pdbx_seq_one_letter_code
_entity_poly.pdbx_strand_id
1 'polypeptide(L)'
;MTASPCAFPVQFRQPSVSGLSQITSSLYISNGVAANNKLMLSSNHITTVINVSVEVVNTLYEDIHYVQVPVADTPMSRLCDFFDPIADHIHSVEVKQGRTLLHCAAGVSRSAALCLAYLMKYHAMSLLDAHTWTKSCRPIIRPNNGFWEQLIHYEFQLFGKNTVHMVSSPMGVIPDIYEKEVRLMIPL
;
A
#
# COMPACT_ATOMS: atom_id res chain seq x y z
N MET A 1 -8.84 21.20 -29.59
CA MET A 1 -8.68 20.95 -28.14
C MET A 1 -8.88 19.45 -27.93
N THR A 2 -7.80 18.68 -27.95
CA THR A 2 -7.83 17.23 -27.73
C THR A 2 -6.82 16.93 -26.64
N ALA A 3 -7.31 16.47 -25.49
CA ALA A 3 -6.48 16.09 -24.36
C ALA A 3 -5.61 14.90 -24.75
N SER A 4 -4.30 15.03 -24.53
CA SER A 4 -3.35 13.92 -24.68
C SER A 4 -3.56 12.89 -23.56
N PRO A 5 -3.52 11.59 -23.85
CA PRO A 5 -3.58 10.57 -22.82
C PRO A 5 -2.27 10.56 -22.03
N CYS A 6 -2.34 10.62 -20.70
CA CYS A 6 -1.21 10.41 -19.80
C CYS A 6 -0.67 8.98 -19.98
N ALA A 7 0.32 8.81 -20.85
CA ALA A 7 1.11 7.60 -20.93
C ALA A 7 2.16 7.63 -19.80
N PHE A 8 1.97 6.77 -18.80
CA PHE A 8 2.98 6.57 -17.76
C PHE A 8 4.24 5.96 -18.39
N PRO A 9 5.44 6.53 -18.19
CA PRO A 9 6.67 5.90 -18.61
C PRO A 9 6.93 4.71 -17.68
N VAL A 10 6.70 3.49 -18.17
CA VAL A 10 6.96 2.26 -17.43
C VAL A 10 8.47 2.00 -17.44
N GLN A 11 9.16 2.54 -16.45
CA GLN A 11 10.56 2.20 -16.19
C GLN A 11 10.57 0.98 -15.26
N PHE A 12 10.68 -0.21 -15.84
CA PHE A 12 10.78 -1.48 -15.09
C PHE A 12 12.11 -1.51 -14.30
N ARG A 13 12.08 -1.06 -13.04
CA ARG A 13 13.11 -1.42 -12.05
C ARG A 13 12.80 -2.80 -11.50
N GLN A 14 13.82 -3.66 -11.36
CA GLN A 14 13.64 -4.98 -10.74
C GLN A 14 13.06 -4.83 -9.32
N PRO A 15 12.00 -5.59 -8.97
CA PRO A 15 11.39 -5.50 -7.66
C PRO A 15 12.36 -5.99 -6.58
N SER A 16 12.91 -5.04 -5.81
CA SER A 16 13.72 -5.33 -4.64
C SER A 16 12.82 -5.55 -3.42
N VAL A 17 12.86 -6.76 -2.85
CA VAL A 17 12.12 -7.11 -1.62
C VAL A 17 12.65 -6.33 -0.41
N SER A 18 13.95 -6.03 -0.42
CA SER A 18 14.70 -5.38 0.67
C SER A 18 14.82 -3.85 0.51
N GLY A 19 14.32 -3.28 -0.59
CA GLY A 19 14.44 -1.85 -0.90
C GLY A 19 13.09 -1.12 -0.90
N LEU A 20 13.12 0.10 -1.43
CA LEU A 20 11.93 0.91 -1.70
C LEU A 20 11.31 0.48 -3.03
N SER A 21 10.08 0.00 -2.98
CA SER A 21 9.26 -0.28 -4.16
C SER A 21 8.50 0.99 -4.54
N GLN A 22 8.81 1.57 -5.69
CA GLN A 22 8.10 2.74 -6.20
C GLN A 22 6.71 2.35 -6.72
N ILE A 23 5.67 3.01 -6.23
CA ILE A 23 4.28 2.76 -6.61
C ILE A 23 3.78 3.84 -7.60
N THR A 24 4.11 5.10 -7.32
CA THR A 24 3.83 6.25 -8.20
C THR A 24 5.08 7.13 -8.31
N SER A 25 5.00 8.27 -8.99
CA SER A 25 6.07 9.29 -8.96
C SER A 25 6.36 9.84 -7.54
N SER A 26 5.38 9.77 -6.65
CA SER A 26 5.35 10.40 -5.33
C SER A 26 5.20 9.42 -4.15
N LEU A 27 4.91 8.13 -4.39
CA LEU A 27 4.64 7.14 -3.34
C LEU A 27 5.51 5.89 -3.47
N TYR A 28 6.03 5.43 -2.34
CA TYR A 28 6.86 4.23 -2.19
C TYR A 28 6.34 3.34 -1.06
N ILE A 29 6.61 2.03 -1.17
CA ILE A 29 6.44 1.05 -0.08
C ILE A 29 7.77 0.41 0.30
N SER A 30 8.04 0.21 1.59
CA SER A 30 9.18 -0.61 2.05
C SER A 30 8.89 -1.39 3.33
N ASN A 31 9.89 -2.16 3.78
CA ASN A 31 9.97 -2.70 5.14
C ASN A 31 10.58 -1.67 6.11
N GLY A 32 10.61 -2.00 7.41
CA GLY A 32 11.14 -1.12 8.46
C GLY A 32 12.64 -0.90 8.40
N VAL A 33 13.40 -1.85 7.85
CA VAL A 33 14.86 -1.73 7.68
C VAL A 33 15.19 -0.64 6.65
N ALA A 34 14.57 -0.70 5.47
CA ALA A 34 14.78 0.28 4.41
C ALA A 34 14.26 1.68 4.79
N ALA A 35 13.19 1.76 5.58
CA ALA A 35 12.68 3.01 6.12
C ALA A 35 13.63 3.70 7.11
N ASN A 36 14.63 2.97 7.62
CA ASN A 36 15.70 3.47 8.48
C ASN A 36 17.03 3.66 7.73
N ASN A 37 17.06 3.51 6.41
CA ASN A 37 18.28 3.67 5.62
C ASN A 37 18.36 5.08 5.02
N LYS A 38 19.17 5.96 5.63
CA LYS A 38 19.35 7.35 5.19
C LYS A 38 19.67 7.49 3.69
N LEU A 39 20.54 6.64 3.15
CA LEU A 39 20.95 6.69 1.74
C LEU A 39 19.79 6.31 0.81
N MET A 40 18.96 5.34 1.18
CA MET A 40 17.77 4.99 0.38
C MET A 40 16.73 6.10 0.40
N LEU A 41 16.50 6.72 1.56
CA LEU A 41 15.56 7.84 1.68
C LEU A 41 16.02 9.04 0.83
N SER A 42 17.30 9.44 0.96
CA SER A 42 17.83 10.59 0.24
C SER A 42 17.93 10.36 -1.26
N SER A 43 18.39 9.18 -1.71
CA SER A 43 18.49 8.85 -3.14
C SER A 43 17.15 8.74 -3.87
N ASN A 44 16.06 8.50 -3.13
CA ASN A 44 14.70 8.52 -3.67
C ASN A 44 13.96 9.83 -3.39
N HIS A 45 14.63 10.82 -2.80
CA HIS A 45 14.08 12.13 -2.44
C HIS A 45 12.82 12.03 -1.56
N ILE A 46 12.82 11.11 -0.59
CA ILE A 46 11.71 10.97 0.36
C ILE A 46 11.68 12.18 1.30
N THR A 47 10.56 12.87 1.32
CA THR A 47 10.30 14.03 2.20
C THR A 47 9.38 13.67 3.38
N THR A 48 8.65 12.56 3.27
CA THR A 48 7.71 12.12 4.30
C THR A 48 7.77 10.61 4.48
N VAL A 49 7.85 10.15 5.73
CA VAL A 49 7.81 8.73 6.11
C VAL A 49 6.57 8.50 6.97
N ILE A 50 5.71 7.58 6.52
CA ILE A 50 4.53 7.14 7.25
C ILE A 50 4.77 5.71 7.74
N ASN A 51 4.91 5.57 9.06
CA ASN A 51 5.11 4.31 9.75
C ASN A 51 3.77 3.72 10.19
N VAL A 52 3.35 2.65 9.52
CA VAL A 52 2.09 1.95 9.77
C VAL A 52 2.35 0.75 10.68
N SER A 53 2.83 1.02 11.89
CA SER A 53 3.10 0.00 12.90
C SER A 53 3.14 0.57 14.33
N VAL A 54 2.95 -0.32 15.30
CA VAL A 54 3.14 0.00 16.72
C VAL A 54 4.59 -0.26 17.13
N GLU A 55 5.19 -1.30 16.56
CA GLU A 55 6.42 -1.92 17.04
C GLU A 55 7.70 -1.43 16.35
N VAL A 56 7.62 -0.84 15.15
CA VAL A 56 8.80 -0.37 14.44
C VAL A 56 9.13 1.05 14.88
N VAL A 57 10.37 1.28 15.29
CA VAL A 57 10.89 2.62 15.62
C VAL A 57 11.62 3.20 14.40
N ASN A 58 11.37 4.48 14.10
CA ASN A 58 12.13 5.22 13.09
C ASN A 58 13.28 5.99 13.71
N THR A 59 14.43 5.90 13.06
CA THR A 59 15.52 6.86 13.15
C THR A 59 15.07 8.13 12.44
N LEU A 60 15.07 9.24 13.15
CA LEU A 60 14.63 10.53 12.63
C LEU A 60 15.82 11.23 11.97
N TYR A 61 15.71 11.45 10.67
CA TYR A 61 16.67 12.26 9.91
C TYR A 61 16.11 13.66 9.71
N GLU A 62 17.02 14.64 9.66
CA GLU A 62 16.69 16.02 9.30
C GLU A 62 16.00 16.09 7.92
N ASP A 63 15.16 17.10 7.73
CA ASP A 63 14.42 17.38 6.49
C ASP A 63 13.41 16.31 6.03
N ILE A 64 13.12 15.31 6.88
CA ILE A 64 12.06 14.32 6.65
C ILE A 64 10.97 14.50 7.70
N HIS A 65 9.72 14.61 7.24
CA HIS A 65 8.56 14.58 8.12
C HIS A 65 8.15 13.13 8.44
N TYR A 66 7.92 12.82 9.72
CA TYR A 66 7.53 11.47 10.15
C TYR A 66 6.13 11.47 10.74
N VAL A 67 5.31 10.51 10.30
CA VAL A 67 3.95 10.27 10.78
C VAL A 67 3.86 8.82 11.23
N GLN A 68 3.24 8.56 12.38
CA GLN A 68 2.96 7.20 12.85
C GLN A 68 1.47 6.90 12.82
N VAL A 69 1.12 5.74 12.28
CA VAL A 69 -0.20 5.11 12.34
C VAL A 69 -0.06 3.86 13.22
N PRO A 70 -0.37 3.93 14.52
CA PRO A 70 -0.05 2.89 15.49
C PRO A 70 -1.05 1.74 15.44
N VAL A 71 -0.94 0.90 14.41
CA VAL A 71 -1.84 -0.24 14.17
C VAL A 71 -1.06 -1.56 14.08
N ALA A 72 -1.58 -2.57 14.77
CA ALA A 72 -1.06 -3.94 14.72
C ALA A 72 -1.48 -4.63 13.41
N ASP A 73 -0.72 -5.63 12.96
CA ASP A 73 -1.05 -6.41 11.77
C ASP A 73 -2.00 -7.55 12.11
N THR A 74 -3.20 -7.22 12.56
CA THR A 74 -4.22 -8.20 12.93
C THR A 74 -5.54 -7.90 12.21
N PRO A 75 -6.34 -8.92 11.88
CA PRO A 75 -7.63 -8.71 11.20
C PRO A 75 -8.60 -7.80 11.98
N MET A 76 -8.46 -7.74 13.30
CA MET A 76 -9.31 -6.95 14.20
C MET A 76 -8.87 -5.49 14.31
N SER A 77 -7.67 -5.14 13.82
CA SER A 77 -7.17 -3.77 13.87
C SER A 77 -7.96 -2.88 12.91
N ARG A 78 -8.38 -1.71 13.40
CA ARG A 78 -9.15 -0.73 12.62
C ARG A 78 -8.22 0.14 11.77
N LEU A 79 -7.72 -0.41 10.66
CA LEU A 79 -6.90 0.35 9.72
C LEU A 79 -7.75 1.32 8.88
N CYS A 80 -9.03 1.00 8.67
CA CYS A 80 -9.98 1.81 7.93
C CYS A 80 -10.14 3.24 8.47
N ASP A 81 -10.00 3.43 9.78
CA ASP A 81 -10.07 4.75 10.43
C ASP A 81 -8.97 5.70 9.89
N PHE A 82 -7.92 5.15 9.25
CA PHE A 82 -6.79 5.88 8.68
C PHE A 82 -6.81 5.98 7.15
N PHE A 83 -7.77 5.35 6.45
CA PHE A 83 -7.78 5.35 4.98
C PHE A 83 -7.86 6.76 4.40
N ASP A 84 -8.87 7.53 4.77
CA ASP A 84 -9.02 8.91 4.31
C ASP A 84 -7.89 9.84 4.77
N PRO A 85 -7.59 9.97 6.08
CA PRO A 85 -6.60 10.95 6.53
C PRO A 85 -5.19 10.66 5.99
N ILE A 86 -4.82 9.39 5.82
CA ILE A 86 -3.50 9.05 5.25
C ILE A 86 -3.48 9.20 3.74
N ALA A 87 -4.54 8.81 3.02
CA ALA A 87 -4.63 9.08 1.59
C ALA A 87 -4.52 10.58 1.29
N ASP A 88 -5.23 11.41 2.07
CA ASP A 88 -5.23 12.87 1.92
C ASP A 88 -3.85 13.46 2.24
N HIS A 89 -3.17 12.93 3.26
CA HIS A 89 -1.81 13.34 3.59
C HIS A 89 -0.82 13.00 2.47
N ILE A 90 -0.89 11.78 1.92
CA ILE A 90 -0.04 11.37 0.78
C ILE A 90 -0.27 12.30 -0.41
N HIS A 91 -1.53 12.60 -0.74
CA HIS A 91 -1.87 13.50 -1.83
C HIS A 91 -1.36 14.93 -1.60
N SER A 92 -1.51 15.46 -0.38
CA SER A 92 -0.97 16.77 0.02
C SER A 92 0.55 16.86 -0.15
N VAL A 93 1.29 15.79 0.18
CA VAL A 93 2.73 15.71 -0.05
C VAL A 93 3.05 15.74 -1.54
N GLU A 94 2.32 14.98 -2.37
CA GLU A 94 2.48 14.98 -3.83
C GLU A 94 2.23 16.36 -4.45
N VAL A 95 1.15 17.05 -4.06
CA VAL A 95 0.83 18.41 -4.55
C VAL A 95 1.95 19.41 -4.21
N LYS A 96 2.64 19.21 -3.09
CA LYS A 96 3.81 19.99 -2.67
C LYS A 96 5.13 19.51 -3.30
N GLN A 97 5.05 18.65 -4.31
CA GLN A 97 6.21 18.08 -5.02
C GLN A 97 7.13 17.24 -4.12
N GLY A 98 6.62 16.78 -2.98
CA GLY A 98 7.31 15.86 -2.08
C GLY A 98 7.10 14.40 -2.47
N ARG A 99 7.73 13.49 -1.71
CA ARG A 99 7.58 12.04 -1.88
C ARG A 99 7.38 11.36 -0.54
N THR A 100 6.39 10.47 -0.51
CA THR A 100 6.00 9.71 0.68
C THR A 100 6.51 8.28 0.61
N LEU A 101 7.08 7.80 1.71
CA LEU A 101 7.34 6.39 1.98
C LEU A 101 6.30 5.85 2.97
N LEU A 102 5.47 4.90 2.54
CA LEU A 102 4.70 4.06 3.46
C LEU A 102 5.54 2.83 3.85
N HIS A 103 5.70 2.59 5.14
CA HIS A 103 6.29 1.33 5.60
C HIS A 103 5.54 0.74 6.80
N CYS A 104 5.76 -0.54 7.03
CA CYS A 104 5.43 -1.21 8.29
C CYS A 104 6.62 -2.07 8.70
N ALA A 105 6.43 -3.19 9.39
CA ALA A 105 7.52 -4.13 9.68
C ALA A 105 8.11 -4.75 8.39
N ALA A 106 7.27 -5.45 7.61
CA ALA A 106 7.72 -6.21 6.43
C ALA A 106 7.41 -5.53 5.09
N GLY A 107 6.56 -4.51 5.08
CA GLY A 107 6.04 -3.93 3.84
C GLY A 107 5.12 -4.89 3.08
N VAL A 108 4.35 -5.71 3.78
CA VAL A 108 3.52 -6.77 3.19
C VAL A 108 2.02 -6.47 3.31
N SER A 109 1.55 -6.15 4.52
CA SER A 109 0.12 -6.05 4.83
C SER A 109 -0.31 -4.61 5.12
N ARG A 110 0.01 -4.07 6.31
CA ARG A 110 -0.43 -2.72 6.76
C ARG A 110 -0.14 -1.58 5.79
N SER A 111 1.12 -1.40 5.38
CA SER A 111 1.49 -0.33 4.44
C SER A 111 0.93 -0.56 3.04
N ALA A 112 0.79 -1.81 2.62
CA ALA A 112 0.14 -2.15 1.35
C ALA A 112 -1.34 -1.75 1.39
N ALA A 113 -2.07 -2.08 2.45
CA ALA A 113 -3.48 -1.73 2.57
C ALA A 113 -3.73 -0.20 2.51
N LEU A 114 -2.92 0.62 3.20
CA LEU A 114 -3.04 2.09 3.06
C LEU A 114 -2.68 2.58 1.66
N CYS A 115 -1.73 1.94 0.99
CA CYS A 115 -1.43 2.25 -0.41
C CYS A 115 -2.62 1.91 -1.33
N LEU A 116 -3.30 0.78 -1.13
CA LEU A 116 -4.49 0.42 -1.91
C LEU A 116 -5.60 1.44 -1.72
N ALA A 117 -5.87 1.86 -0.48
CA ALA A 117 -6.84 2.91 -0.18
C ALA A 117 -6.50 4.23 -0.89
N TYR A 118 -5.23 4.64 -0.88
CA TYR A 118 -4.76 5.83 -1.60
C TYR A 118 -4.98 5.74 -3.11
N LEU A 119 -4.60 4.62 -3.73
CA LEU A 119 -4.75 4.44 -5.18
C LEU A 119 -6.23 4.43 -5.60
N MET A 120 -7.12 3.84 -4.79
CA MET A 120 -8.55 3.94 -5.05
C MET A 120 -9.02 5.40 -4.99
N LYS A 121 -8.72 6.12 -3.89
CA LYS A 121 -9.21 7.49 -3.68
C LYS A 121 -8.68 8.49 -4.70
N TYR A 122 -7.37 8.49 -4.96
CA TYR A 122 -6.71 9.57 -5.71
C TYR A 122 -6.26 9.18 -7.13
N HIS A 123 -6.24 7.88 -7.46
CA HIS A 123 -5.96 7.40 -8.81
C HIS A 123 -7.18 6.75 -9.47
N ALA A 124 -8.35 6.81 -8.82
CA ALA A 124 -9.63 6.28 -9.32
C ALA A 124 -9.56 4.81 -9.77
N MET A 125 -8.65 4.03 -9.14
CA MET A 125 -8.52 2.61 -9.41
C MET A 125 -9.61 1.83 -8.67
N SER A 126 -10.11 0.74 -9.27
CA SER A 126 -10.83 -0.26 -8.50
C SER A 126 -9.91 -0.94 -7.49
N LEU A 127 -10.46 -1.63 -6.48
CA LEU A 127 -9.63 -2.37 -5.52
C LEU A 127 -8.79 -3.45 -6.21
N LEU A 128 -9.37 -4.15 -7.19
CA LEU A 128 -8.67 -5.15 -7.99
C LEU A 128 -7.50 -4.52 -8.78
N ASP A 129 -7.71 -3.37 -9.43
CA ASP A 129 -6.67 -2.69 -10.20
C ASP A 129 -5.58 -2.14 -9.29
N ALA A 130 -5.95 -1.50 -8.18
CA ALA A 130 -5.02 -1.00 -7.18
C ALA A 130 -4.14 -2.13 -6.62
N HIS A 131 -4.73 -3.30 -6.33
CA HIS A 131 -3.97 -4.46 -5.88
C HIS A 131 -3.05 -4.99 -6.98
N THR A 132 -3.55 -5.16 -8.20
CA THR A 132 -2.77 -5.66 -9.33
C THR A 132 -1.56 -4.77 -9.61
N TRP A 133 -1.77 -3.45 -9.62
CA TRP A 133 -0.72 -2.45 -9.76
C TRP A 133 0.32 -2.56 -8.64
N THR A 134 -0.12 -2.49 -7.38
CA THR A 134 0.78 -2.52 -6.22
C THR A 134 1.55 -3.84 -6.14
N LYS A 135 0.92 -4.97 -6.49
CA LYS A 135 1.55 -6.29 -6.57
C LYS A 135 2.62 -6.34 -7.66
N SER A 136 2.41 -5.68 -8.79
CA SER A 136 3.42 -5.58 -9.85
C SER A 136 4.66 -4.79 -9.42
N CYS A 137 4.47 -3.73 -8.63
CA CYS A 137 5.57 -2.93 -8.06
C CYS A 137 6.25 -3.63 -6.87
N ARG A 138 5.48 -4.36 -6.06
CA ARG A 138 5.94 -5.07 -4.86
C ARG A 138 5.27 -6.46 -4.78
N PRO A 139 5.87 -7.50 -5.40
CA PRO A 139 5.26 -8.84 -5.51
C PRO A 139 4.95 -9.54 -4.17
N ILE A 140 5.53 -9.09 -3.07
CA ILE A 140 5.32 -9.70 -1.75
C ILE A 140 4.10 -9.16 -0.99
N ILE A 141 3.39 -8.14 -1.50
CA ILE A 141 2.22 -7.62 -0.77
C ILE A 141 1.18 -8.72 -0.57
N ARG A 142 0.59 -8.71 0.63
CA ARG A 142 -0.47 -9.61 1.06
C ARG A 142 -1.14 -9.02 2.31
N PRO A 143 -2.09 -8.07 2.16
CA PRO A 143 -2.91 -7.63 3.28
C PRO A 143 -3.57 -8.81 3.99
N ASN A 144 -3.71 -8.73 5.31
CA ASN A 144 -4.47 -9.73 6.06
C ASN A 144 -5.98 -9.64 5.70
N ASN A 145 -6.73 -10.70 6.00
CA ASN A 145 -8.13 -10.80 5.56
C ASN A 145 -9.06 -9.73 6.15
N GLY A 146 -8.79 -9.27 7.39
CA GLY A 146 -9.58 -8.18 7.98
C GLY A 146 -9.32 -6.83 7.31
N PHE A 147 -8.10 -6.59 6.82
CA PHE A 147 -7.82 -5.41 5.99
C PHE A 147 -8.45 -5.51 4.60
N TRP A 148 -8.56 -6.71 4.03
CA TRP A 148 -9.32 -6.93 2.80
C TRP A 148 -10.79 -6.57 2.96
N GLU A 149 -11.45 -7.05 4.02
CA GLU A 149 -12.84 -6.69 4.33
C GLU A 149 -13.02 -5.16 4.46
N GLN A 150 -12.10 -4.49 5.16
CA GLN A 150 -12.09 -3.03 5.31
C GLN A 150 -11.91 -2.32 3.96
N LEU A 151 -11.02 -2.80 3.09
CA LEU A 151 -10.79 -2.23 1.76
C LEU A 151 -11.97 -2.44 0.82
N ILE A 152 -12.62 -3.60 0.87
CA ILE A 152 -13.85 -3.89 0.11
C ILE A 152 -14.95 -2.92 0.55
N HIS A 153 -15.14 -2.73 1.86
CA HIS A 153 -16.10 -1.74 2.35
C HIS A 153 -15.76 -0.32 1.84
N TYR A 154 -14.50 0.07 1.88
CA TYR A 154 -14.05 1.38 1.42
C TYR A 154 -14.23 1.58 -0.09
N GLU A 155 -13.96 0.56 -0.90
CA GLU A 155 -14.24 0.58 -2.35
C GLU A 155 -15.73 0.82 -2.61
N PHE A 156 -16.62 0.15 -1.86
CA PHE A 156 -18.06 0.35 -1.97
C PHE A 156 -18.46 1.78 -1.61
N GLN A 157 -17.86 2.37 -0.56
CA GLN A 157 -18.10 3.77 -0.19
C GLN A 157 -17.65 4.75 -1.29
N LEU A 158 -16.53 4.48 -1.97
CA LEU A 158 -16.00 5.35 -3.01
C LEU A 158 -16.75 5.23 -4.35
N PHE A 159 -17.16 4.01 -4.74
CA PHE A 159 -17.62 3.72 -6.10
C PHE A 159 -19.01 3.06 -6.19
N GLY A 160 -19.64 2.72 -5.07
CA GLY A 160 -20.95 2.07 -5.03
C GLY A 160 -20.98 0.63 -5.55
N LYS A 161 -19.81 0.01 -5.77
CA LYS A 161 -19.66 -1.38 -6.24
C LYS A 161 -18.34 -1.96 -5.76
N ASN A 162 -18.24 -3.29 -5.77
CA ASN A 162 -17.02 -4.01 -5.42
C ASN A 162 -16.45 -4.80 -6.59
N THR A 163 -15.11 -4.87 -6.64
CA THR A 163 -14.36 -5.67 -7.63
C THR A 163 -13.63 -6.86 -7.02
N VAL A 164 -13.57 -6.93 -5.68
CA VAL A 164 -13.01 -8.05 -4.90
C VAL A 164 -14.06 -8.46 -3.87
N HIS A 165 -14.22 -9.76 -3.65
CA HIS A 165 -15.17 -10.32 -2.69
C HIS A 165 -14.49 -11.31 -1.76
N MET A 166 -14.98 -11.38 -0.52
CA MET A 166 -14.55 -12.42 0.41
C MET A 166 -15.28 -13.73 0.11
N VAL A 167 -14.53 -14.84 0.00
CA VAL A 167 -15.04 -16.18 -0.30
C VAL A 167 -14.52 -17.20 0.72
N SER A 168 -15.30 -18.25 0.95
CA SER A 168 -14.89 -19.36 1.81
C SER A 168 -13.84 -20.23 1.10
N SER A 169 -12.78 -20.60 1.83
CA SER A 169 -11.77 -21.55 1.37
C SER A 169 -11.43 -22.56 2.49
N PRO A 170 -10.72 -23.65 2.19
CA PRO A 170 -10.24 -24.58 3.23
C PRO A 170 -9.29 -23.93 4.26
N MET A 171 -8.72 -22.76 3.95
CA MET A 171 -7.86 -21.99 4.87
C MET A 171 -8.62 -20.84 5.57
N GLY A 172 -9.95 -20.84 5.51
CA GLY A 172 -10.80 -19.77 6.04
C GLY A 172 -11.30 -18.80 4.97
N VAL A 173 -11.91 -17.70 5.42
CA VAL A 173 -12.45 -16.66 4.53
C VAL A 173 -11.31 -15.81 3.98
N ILE A 174 -11.18 -15.74 2.66
CA ILE A 174 -10.10 -15.06 1.92
C ILE A 174 -10.70 -14.18 0.81
N PRO A 175 -9.98 -13.18 0.29
CA PRO A 175 -10.43 -12.52 -0.94
C PRO A 175 -10.33 -13.48 -2.14
N ASP A 176 -11.30 -13.41 -3.05
CA ASP A 176 -11.42 -14.24 -4.27
C ASP A 176 -10.14 -14.26 -5.13
N ILE A 177 -9.38 -13.17 -5.14
CA ILE A 177 -8.09 -13.07 -5.84
C ILE A 177 -7.04 -14.08 -5.34
N TYR A 178 -7.16 -14.61 -4.12
CA TYR A 178 -6.25 -15.62 -3.56
C TYR A 178 -6.73 -17.05 -3.75
N GLU A 179 -7.92 -17.27 -4.30
CA GLU A 179 -8.52 -18.60 -4.40
C GLU A 179 -7.65 -19.58 -5.21
N LYS A 180 -7.12 -19.12 -6.36
CA LYS A 180 -6.23 -19.94 -7.20
C LYS A 180 -4.95 -20.33 -6.47
N GLU A 181 -4.36 -19.41 -5.71
CA GLU A 181 -3.14 -19.69 -4.94
C GLU A 181 -3.41 -20.74 -3.85
N VAL A 182 -4.52 -20.61 -3.12
CA VAL A 182 -4.88 -21.54 -2.04
C VAL A 182 -5.19 -22.94 -2.58
N ARG A 183 -5.88 -23.05 -3.73
CA ARG A 183 -6.13 -24.34 -4.37
C ARG A 183 -4.85 -25.09 -4.74
N LEU A 184 -3.76 -24.38 -5.07
CA LEU A 184 -2.47 -24.99 -5.38
C LEU A 184 -1.68 -25.43 -4.14
N MET A 185 -2.03 -24.93 -2.94
CA MET A 185 -1.33 -25.25 -1.69
C MET A 185 -1.89 -26.47 -0.95
N ILE A 186 -3.03 -27.00 -1.39
CA ILE A 186 -3.67 -28.17 -0.78
C ILE A 186 -3.35 -29.38 -1.65
N PRO A 187 -2.52 -30.34 -1.18
CA PRO A 187 -2.32 -31.60 -1.88
C PRO A 187 -3.65 -32.36 -2.00
N LEU A 188 -3.92 -32.92 -3.18
CA LEU A 188 -5.04 -33.83 -3.41
C LEU A 188 -4.98 -35.06 -2.51
#